data_AF-A0A5E3WZ20-F1
#
_entry.id   AF-A0A5E3WZ20-F1
#
_cell.length_a   1.000
_cell.length_b   1.000
_cell.length_c   1.000
_cell.angle_alpha   90.00
_cell.angle_beta   90.00
_cell.angle_gamma   90.00
#
_symmetry.space_group_name_H-M   'P 1'
#
loop_
_entity.id
_entity.type
_entity.pdbx_description
1 polymer ?
#
loop_
_entity_poly.entity_id
_entity_poly.type
_entity_poly.pdbx_seq_one_letter_code
_entity_poly.pdbx_strand_id
1 'polypeptide(L)'
;MFSPVNRAVNRAVSPSTSIVDASNMSTFAFGVMGQPAQPSVDTATYSRIFRTALARALPRKVWLDESNTINFLKAVPSKLASRVDVSLGCALSIAYLEFEATQADEMALTMKPTKPSVGSKAVNQPRYMEGLQWRGFASRWNDRAKEGEVRTPAKLDTDVNITLPRQWALFQPLERLDDMKRIVIAAHRDMDWKNALAPGLDGVRLFIVTTLIWAWNVRGHEERTQWSYLATDIVQVLRILVEQEKLRGVRDPTAATQQEGYTVVDGHKRSARKWKKSAKLRASESSR
;
A
#
# COMPACT_ATOMS: atom_id res chain seq x y z
N MET A 1 -87.74 -2.36 -26.24
CA MET A 1 -86.81 -1.42 -25.58
C MET A 1 -85.85 -2.23 -24.73
N PHE A 2 -84.61 -2.42 -25.19
CA PHE A 2 -83.52 -2.97 -24.40
C PHE A 2 -82.26 -2.18 -24.73
N SER A 3 -81.72 -1.48 -23.73
CA SER A 3 -80.46 -0.72 -23.82
C SER A 3 -79.27 -1.65 -23.56
N PRO A 4 -78.19 -1.58 -24.35
CA PRO A 4 -76.98 -2.34 -24.08
C PRO A 4 -76.10 -1.62 -23.03
N VAL A 5 -75.62 -2.40 -22.07
CA VAL A 5 -74.69 -1.99 -21.02
C VAL A 5 -73.26 -2.08 -21.54
N ASN A 6 -72.57 -0.94 -21.64
CA ASN A 6 -71.15 -0.86 -21.99
C ASN A 6 -70.29 -1.24 -20.78
N ARG A 7 -69.51 -2.31 -20.91
CA ARG A 7 -68.57 -2.80 -19.89
C ARG A 7 -67.17 -2.23 -20.17
N ALA A 8 -66.75 -1.26 -19.37
CA ALA A 8 -65.42 -0.67 -19.44
C ALA A 8 -64.34 -1.66 -18.95
N VAL A 9 -63.31 -1.88 -19.77
CA VAL A 9 -62.14 -2.72 -19.46
C VAL A 9 -61.05 -1.83 -18.86
N ASN A 10 -60.88 -1.89 -17.53
CA ASN A 10 -59.76 -1.25 -16.85
C ASN A 10 -58.48 -2.08 -17.05
N ARG A 11 -57.59 -1.60 -17.91
CA ARG A 11 -56.28 -2.19 -18.19
C ARG A 11 -55.28 -1.66 -17.14
N ALA A 12 -54.96 -2.50 -16.15
CA ALA A 12 -53.93 -2.21 -15.17
C ALA A 12 -52.55 -2.10 -15.87
N VAL A 13 -51.93 -0.93 -15.76
CA VAL A 13 -50.56 -0.67 -16.23
C VAL A 13 -49.61 -1.14 -15.13
N SER A 14 -48.93 -2.26 -15.35
CA SER A 14 -47.89 -2.74 -14.45
C SER A 14 -46.70 -1.77 -14.48
N PRO A 15 -46.18 -1.31 -13.33
CA PRO A 15 -44.96 -0.52 -13.28
C PRO A 15 -43.78 -1.40 -13.71
N SER A 16 -43.18 -1.07 -14.85
CA SER A 16 -41.94 -1.65 -15.32
C SER A 16 -40.81 -1.17 -14.41
N THR A 17 -40.54 -1.90 -13.33
CA THR A 17 -39.34 -1.74 -12.52
C THR A 17 -38.14 -2.08 -13.39
N SER A 18 -37.47 -1.07 -13.93
CA SER A 18 -36.19 -1.23 -14.61
C SER A 18 -35.19 -1.78 -13.59
N ILE A 19 -34.94 -3.09 -13.65
CA ILE A 19 -33.81 -3.73 -12.98
C ILE A 19 -32.58 -3.16 -13.66
N VAL A 20 -32.01 -2.11 -13.07
CA VAL A 20 -30.72 -1.58 -13.46
C VAL A 20 -29.72 -2.70 -13.18
N ASP A 21 -29.18 -3.26 -14.25
CA ASP A 21 -28.22 -4.34 -14.22
C ASP A 21 -26.99 -3.87 -13.41
N ALA A 22 -26.93 -4.23 -12.13
CA ALA A 22 -25.85 -3.88 -11.20
C ALA A 22 -24.52 -4.61 -11.52
N SER A 23 -24.46 -5.29 -12.67
CA SER A 23 -23.42 -6.22 -13.07
C SER A 23 -22.14 -5.56 -13.60
N ASN A 24 -22.12 -4.23 -13.79
CA ASN A 24 -20.92 -3.48 -14.20
C ASN A 24 -20.52 -2.37 -13.21
N MET A 25 -20.78 -2.55 -11.92
CA MET A 25 -20.14 -1.68 -10.91
C MET A 25 -18.64 -1.94 -10.95
N SER A 26 -17.89 -0.98 -11.52
CA SER A 26 -16.43 -0.99 -11.57
C SER A 26 -15.89 -1.40 -10.19
N THR A 27 -15.26 -2.58 -10.15
CA THR A 27 -14.77 -3.21 -8.93
C THR A 27 -13.55 -2.47 -8.33
N PHE A 28 -13.18 -1.35 -8.96
CA PHE A 28 -11.95 -0.64 -8.72
C PHE A 28 -12.07 0.34 -7.55
N ALA A 29 -10.99 0.44 -6.77
CA ALA A 29 -10.94 1.27 -5.56
C ALA A 29 -10.73 2.76 -5.84
N PHE A 30 -10.69 3.20 -7.11
CA PHE A 30 -10.49 4.60 -7.47
C PHE A 30 -11.58 5.08 -8.43
N GLY A 31 -12.12 6.25 -8.15
CA GLY A 31 -12.99 7.03 -9.02
C GLY A 31 -12.54 8.50 -9.13
N VAL A 32 -11.24 8.76 -8.94
CA VAL A 32 -10.70 10.12 -8.84
C VAL A 32 -10.97 10.90 -10.13
N MET A 33 -11.68 12.02 -10.01
CA MET A 33 -11.92 12.95 -11.11
C MET A 33 -10.66 13.79 -11.34
N GLY A 34 -9.90 13.41 -12.36
CA GLY A 34 -8.65 14.07 -12.75
C GLY A 34 -7.42 13.25 -12.36
N GLN A 35 -6.53 13.02 -13.32
CA GLN A 35 -5.25 12.39 -13.04
C GLN A 35 -4.30 13.45 -12.48
N PRO A 36 -3.89 13.35 -11.20
CA PRO A 36 -2.80 14.19 -10.71
C PRO A 36 -1.54 13.96 -11.53
N ALA A 37 -0.72 15.01 -11.70
CA ALA A 37 0.52 14.92 -12.46
C ALA A 37 1.34 13.72 -11.99
N GLN A 38 1.66 12.80 -12.90
CA GLN A 38 2.33 11.57 -12.52
C GLN A 38 3.74 11.87 -12.02
N PRO A 39 4.08 11.47 -10.79
CA PRO A 39 5.44 11.62 -10.30
C PRO A 39 6.34 10.67 -11.09
N SER A 40 7.28 11.22 -11.84
CA SER A 40 8.28 10.44 -12.57
C SER A 40 9.68 10.70 -12.00
N VAL A 41 10.45 9.62 -11.89
CA VAL A 41 11.88 9.69 -11.62
C VAL A 41 12.60 9.03 -12.78
N ASP A 42 13.45 9.78 -13.46
CA ASP A 42 14.26 9.25 -14.54
C ASP A 42 15.15 8.10 -14.05
N THR A 43 15.22 7.01 -14.82
CA THR A 43 15.92 5.79 -14.42
C THR A 43 17.43 5.99 -14.29
N ALA A 44 18.03 6.91 -15.07
CA ALA A 44 19.45 7.23 -14.95
C ALA A 44 19.72 8.01 -13.65
N THR A 45 18.81 8.91 -13.25
CA THR A 45 18.94 9.64 -11.98
C THR A 45 18.59 8.82 -10.74
N TYR A 46 17.76 7.77 -10.89
CA TYR A 46 17.26 6.94 -9.79
C TYR A 46 18.37 6.45 -8.87
N SER A 47 19.45 5.89 -9.42
CA SER A 47 20.55 5.32 -8.63
C SER A 47 21.22 6.32 -7.69
N ARG A 48 21.26 7.61 -8.07
CA ARG A 48 21.85 8.68 -7.26
C ARG A 48 20.89 9.12 -6.16
N ILE A 49 19.62 9.35 -6.51
CA ILE A 49 18.58 9.77 -5.56
C ILE A 49 18.34 8.66 -4.53
N PHE A 50 18.28 7.41 -4.98
CA PHE A 50 18.15 6.22 -4.12
C PHE A 50 19.26 6.14 -3.08
N ARG A 51 20.53 6.30 -3.48
CA ARG A 51 21.67 6.31 -2.56
C ARG A 51 21.57 7.42 -1.52
N THR A 52 21.13 8.61 -1.93
CA THR A 52 20.96 9.76 -1.04
C THR A 52 19.84 9.53 -0.04
N ALA A 53 18.68 9.04 -0.48
CA ALA A 53 17.56 8.70 0.39
C ALA A 53 17.94 7.57 1.37
N LEU A 54 18.62 6.54 0.89
CA LEU A 54 19.09 5.42 1.71
C LEU A 54 20.08 5.87 2.79
N ALA A 55 21.04 6.75 2.47
CA ALA A 55 21.99 7.28 3.44
C ALA A 55 21.31 8.01 4.61
N ARG A 56 20.12 8.59 4.37
CA ARG A 56 19.31 9.25 5.42
C ARG A 56 18.50 8.27 6.27
N ALA A 57 18.03 7.17 5.68
CA ALA A 57 17.22 6.18 6.39
C ALA A 57 18.06 5.17 7.18
N LEU A 58 19.16 4.68 6.59
CA LEU A 58 19.92 3.53 7.06
C LEU A 58 20.45 3.64 8.50
N PRO A 59 20.98 4.79 8.99
CA PRO A 59 21.51 4.90 10.34
C PRO A 59 20.49 4.56 11.44
N ARG A 60 19.18 4.72 11.16
CA ARG A 60 18.10 4.45 12.11
C ARG A 60 17.32 3.18 11.79
N LYS A 61 17.49 2.64 10.58
CA LYS A 61 16.67 1.56 10.02
C LYS A 61 17.54 0.41 9.51
N VAL A 62 18.39 -0.16 10.40
CA VAL A 62 19.29 -1.28 10.07
C VAL A 62 18.54 -2.46 9.44
N TRP A 63 17.28 -2.66 9.85
CA TRP A 63 16.41 -3.71 9.32
C TRP A 63 16.18 -3.60 7.79
N LEU A 64 16.38 -2.43 7.15
CA LEU A 64 16.28 -2.30 5.69
C LEU A 64 17.27 -3.21 4.97
N ASP A 65 18.49 -3.32 5.50
CA ASP A 65 19.53 -4.22 4.97
C ASP A 65 19.23 -5.67 5.35
N GLU A 66 18.96 -5.93 6.64
CA GLU A 66 18.72 -7.28 7.16
C GLU A 66 17.50 -7.97 6.51
N SER A 67 16.50 -7.18 6.14
CA SER A 67 15.30 -7.64 5.45
C SER A 67 15.45 -7.68 3.91
N ASN A 68 16.66 -7.48 3.37
CA ASN A 68 16.93 -7.43 1.94
C ASN A 68 16.12 -6.35 1.18
N THR A 69 15.58 -5.35 1.88
CA THR A 69 14.75 -4.30 1.28
C THR A 69 15.59 -3.40 0.38
N ILE A 70 16.86 -3.14 0.74
CA ILE A 70 17.77 -2.34 -0.09
C ILE A 70 17.98 -2.98 -1.47
N ASN A 71 18.34 -4.27 -1.52
CA ASN A 71 18.54 -4.97 -2.78
C ASN A 71 17.24 -5.12 -3.57
N PHE A 72 16.12 -5.33 -2.89
CA PHE A 72 14.80 -5.38 -3.52
C PHE A 72 14.49 -4.06 -4.25
N LEU A 73 14.65 -2.91 -3.57
CA LEU A 73 14.37 -1.60 -4.16
C LEU A 73 15.39 -1.24 -5.25
N LYS A 74 16.68 -1.53 -5.05
CA LYS A 74 17.72 -1.31 -6.06
C LYS A 74 17.40 -2.03 -7.39
N ALA A 75 16.70 -3.15 -7.34
CA ALA A 75 16.30 -3.93 -8.51
C ALA A 75 15.02 -3.41 -9.21
N VAL A 76 14.34 -2.40 -8.68
CA VAL A 76 13.08 -1.87 -9.24
C VAL A 76 13.19 -1.52 -10.72
N PRO A 77 14.20 -0.75 -11.20
CA PRO A 77 14.27 -0.38 -12.61
C PRO A 77 14.35 -1.58 -13.55
N SER A 78 15.19 -2.56 -13.23
CA SER A 78 15.40 -3.74 -14.08
C SER A 78 14.26 -4.75 -13.97
N LYS A 79 13.61 -4.87 -12.81
CA LYS A 79 12.47 -5.78 -12.60
C LYS A 79 11.18 -5.29 -13.25
N LEU A 80 10.98 -3.97 -13.29
CA LEU A 80 9.77 -3.36 -13.85
C LEU A 80 9.91 -2.99 -15.33
N ALA A 81 11.12 -3.09 -15.89
CA ALA A 81 11.36 -2.90 -17.32
C ALA A 81 10.35 -3.70 -18.15
N SER A 82 9.70 -3.02 -19.11
CA SER A 82 8.63 -3.52 -20.00
C SER A 82 7.33 -4.01 -19.33
N ARG A 83 7.19 -3.92 -18.00
CA ARG A 83 5.97 -4.36 -17.29
C ARG A 83 4.99 -3.22 -17.05
N VAL A 84 5.49 -2.11 -16.50
CA VAL A 84 4.74 -0.93 -16.09
C VAL A 84 5.59 0.33 -16.36
N ASP A 85 5.07 1.51 -16.03
CA ASP A 85 5.90 2.72 -16.00
C ASP A 85 7.01 2.58 -14.94
N VAL A 86 8.24 2.41 -15.42
CA VAL A 86 9.43 2.24 -14.58
C VAL A 86 9.72 3.50 -13.76
N SER A 87 9.44 4.68 -14.32
CA SER A 87 9.70 5.96 -13.66
C SER A 87 8.79 6.16 -12.45
N LEU A 88 7.54 5.69 -12.55
CA LEU A 88 6.58 5.69 -11.43
C LEU A 88 6.97 4.68 -10.35
N GLY A 89 7.44 3.49 -10.74
CA GLY A 89 7.99 2.50 -9.80
C GLY A 89 9.21 3.03 -9.05
N CYS A 90 10.09 3.75 -9.74
CA CYS A 90 11.22 4.44 -9.15
C CYS A 90 10.75 5.53 -8.17
N ALA A 91 9.81 6.39 -8.57
CA ALA A 91 9.23 7.42 -7.73
C ALA A 91 8.61 6.86 -6.44
N LEU A 92 7.88 5.74 -6.54
CA LEU A 92 7.32 5.01 -5.40
C LEU A 92 8.40 4.55 -4.42
N SER A 93 9.49 3.96 -4.93
CA SER A 93 10.58 3.51 -4.06
C SER A 93 11.33 4.66 -3.38
N ILE A 94 11.48 5.82 -4.05
CA ILE A 94 12.08 7.01 -3.45
C ILE A 94 11.17 7.60 -2.37
N ALA A 95 9.89 7.82 -2.67
CA ALA A 95 8.93 8.35 -1.71
C ALA A 95 8.83 7.48 -0.45
N TYR A 96 8.91 6.16 -0.62
CA TYR A 96 9.00 5.22 0.50
C TYR A 96 10.25 5.45 1.36
N LEU A 97 11.44 5.50 0.77
CA LEU A 97 12.67 5.73 1.54
C LEU A 97 12.71 7.10 2.22
N GLU A 98 12.14 8.12 1.58
CA GLU A 98 12.00 9.45 2.18
C GLU A 98 11.09 9.42 3.41
N PHE A 99 10.00 8.66 3.36
CA PHE A 99 9.11 8.46 4.50
C PHE A 99 9.78 7.66 5.63
N GLU A 100 10.53 6.61 5.31
CA GLU A 100 11.35 5.87 6.28
C GLU A 100 12.45 6.75 6.90
N ALA A 101 12.89 7.79 6.19
CA ALA A 101 13.85 8.77 6.68
C ALA A 101 13.21 9.88 7.55
N THR A 102 11.90 9.85 7.84
CA THR A 102 11.28 10.78 8.80
C THR A 102 11.56 10.36 10.25
N GLN A 103 11.16 11.19 11.23
CA GLN A 103 11.20 10.87 12.66
C GLN A 103 9.86 10.30 13.16
N ALA A 104 8.94 9.96 12.26
CA ALA A 104 7.66 9.38 12.64
C ALA A 104 7.85 8.05 13.37
N ASP A 105 6.98 7.79 14.33
CA ASP A 105 6.97 6.55 15.09
C ASP A 105 6.76 5.35 14.18
N GLU A 106 7.57 4.30 14.37
CA GLU A 106 7.34 3.03 13.69
C GLU A 106 6.17 2.30 14.35
N MET A 107 5.17 1.94 13.54
CA MET A 107 4.03 1.15 14.02
C MET A 107 3.72 0.03 13.03
N ALA A 108 3.30 -1.12 13.59
CA ALA A 108 2.80 -2.21 12.77
C ALA A 108 1.52 -1.77 12.04
N LEU A 109 1.45 -2.09 10.75
CA LEU A 109 0.29 -1.85 9.92
C LEU A 109 -0.83 -2.82 10.31
N THR A 110 -1.85 -2.31 10.99
CA THR A 110 -3.05 -3.10 11.33
C THR A 110 -3.94 -3.26 10.11
N MET A 111 -3.95 -4.44 9.51
CA MET A 111 -4.85 -4.77 8.40
C MET A 111 -6.32 -4.59 8.81
N LYS A 112 -7.08 -3.82 8.01
CA LYS A 112 -8.53 -3.69 8.17
C LYS A 112 -9.23 -4.89 7.49
N PRO A 113 -10.14 -5.60 8.18
CA PRO A 113 -10.80 -6.76 7.60
C PRO A 113 -11.89 -6.35 6.60
N THR A 114 -11.98 -7.07 5.48
CA THR A 114 -12.98 -6.88 4.43
C THR A 114 -13.95 -8.04 4.38
N LYS A 115 -15.22 -7.77 4.05
CA LYS A 115 -16.21 -8.81 3.73
C LYS A 115 -16.24 -9.03 2.23
N PRO A 116 -15.76 -10.17 1.69
CA PRO A 116 -15.74 -10.42 0.26
C PRO A 116 -17.14 -10.51 -0.35
N SER A 117 -18.13 -10.98 0.41
CA SER A 117 -19.54 -11.03 0.01
C SER A 117 -20.48 -10.76 1.19
N VAL A 118 -21.73 -10.40 0.88
CA VAL A 118 -22.79 -10.24 1.88
C VAL A 118 -22.98 -11.58 2.62
N GLY A 119 -22.96 -11.55 3.95
CA GLY A 119 -23.05 -12.73 4.79
C GLY A 119 -21.73 -13.48 5.04
N SER A 120 -20.64 -13.12 4.35
CA SER A 120 -19.33 -13.73 4.62
C SER A 120 -18.67 -13.17 5.89
N LYS A 121 -17.81 -14.01 6.51
CA LYS A 121 -16.95 -13.58 7.63
C LYS A 121 -15.92 -12.57 7.12
N ALA A 122 -15.71 -11.51 7.89
CA ALA A 122 -14.68 -10.53 7.58
C ALA A 122 -13.29 -11.18 7.64
N VAL A 123 -12.47 -10.94 6.62
CA VAL A 123 -11.13 -11.51 6.46
C VAL A 123 -10.13 -10.43 6.11
N ASN A 124 -8.89 -10.56 6.58
CA ASN A 124 -7.82 -9.65 6.18
C ASN A 124 -7.35 -10.02 4.76
N GLN A 125 -7.38 -9.04 3.86
CA GLN A 125 -6.90 -9.19 2.49
C GLN A 125 -6.02 -7.98 2.11
N PRO A 126 -4.98 -8.15 1.27
CA PRO A 126 -4.46 -9.41 0.74
C PRO A 126 -3.90 -10.31 1.85
N ARG A 127 -4.14 -11.62 1.75
CA ARG A 127 -3.60 -12.62 2.68
C ARG A 127 -2.07 -12.68 2.61
N TYR A 128 -1.50 -12.29 1.47
CA TYR A 128 -0.06 -12.11 1.33
C TYR A 128 0.47 -11.21 2.45
N MET A 129 -0.09 -10.01 2.60
CA MET A 129 0.33 -9.01 3.61
C MET A 129 0.09 -9.46 5.04
N GLU A 130 -1.05 -10.11 5.33
CA GLU A 130 -1.35 -10.63 6.66
C GLU A 130 -0.25 -11.59 7.17
N GLY A 131 0.35 -12.37 6.26
CA GLY A 131 1.43 -13.29 6.59
C GLY A 131 2.80 -12.62 6.76
N LEU A 132 3.02 -11.42 6.24
CA LEU A 132 4.34 -10.77 6.22
C LEU A 132 4.77 -10.26 7.60
N GLN A 133 3.85 -9.64 8.36
CA GLN A 133 4.12 -9.06 9.70
C GLN A 133 4.65 -10.09 10.73
N TRP A 134 4.29 -11.36 10.55
CA TRP A 134 4.64 -12.43 11.49
C TRP A 134 5.95 -13.13 11.15
N ARG A 135 6.53 -12.87 9.97
CA ARG A 135 7.71 -13.58 9.47
C ARG A 135 8.93 -12.68 9.58
N GLY A 136 10.11 -13.26 9.79
CA GLY A 136 11.39 -12.57 9.52
C GLY A 136 11.55 -12.35 8.02
N PHE A 137 10.70 -11.47 7.47
CA PHE A 137 10.44 -11.40 6.05
C PHE A 137 11.55 -10.65 5.33
N ALA A 138 12.22 -11.38 4.43
CA ALA A 138 13.09 -10.80 3.43
C ALA A 138 12.25 -10.36 2.22
N SER A 139 12.40 -9.10 1.81
CA SER A 139 11.80 -8.54 0.60
C SER A 139 12.33 -9.31 -0.62
N ARG A 140 11.41 -9.93 -1.36
CA ARG A 140 11.70 -10.78 -2.53
C ARG A 140 10.68 -10.54 -3.63
N TRP A 141 11.16 -10.59 -4.87
CA TRP A 141 10.31 -10.59 -6.05
C TRP A 141 9.68 -11.97 -6.19
N ASN A 142 8.45 -12.13 -5.69
CA ASN A 142 7.71 -13.39 -5.70
C ASN A 142 6.70 -13.45 -6.85
N ASP A 143 6.54 -14.63 -7.44
CA ASP A 143 5.54 -14.83 -8.50
C ASP A 143 4.12 -14.74 -7.92
N ARG A 144 3.18 -14.37 -8.76
CA ARG A 144 1.74 -14.43 -8.44
C ARG A 144 1.22 -15.85 -8.59
N ALA A 145 0.38 -16.26 -7.65
CA ALA A 145 -0.34 -17.52 -7.74
C ALA A 145 -1.17 -17.60 -9.03
N LYS A 146 -1.32 -18.81 -9.56
CA LYS A 146 -2.27 -19.11 -10.64
C LYS A 146 -3.64 -19.41 -10.05
N GLU A 147 -4.66 -19.30 -10.87
CA GLU A 147 -6.01 -19.68 -10.49
C GLU A 147 -6.05 -21.16 -10.07
N GLY A 148 -6.75 -21.45 -8.96
CA GLY A 148 -6.81 -22.79 -8.37
C GLY A 148 -5.56 -23.24 -7.61
N GLU A 149 -4.44 -22.52 -7.65
CA GLU A 149 -3.25 -22.89 -6.87
C GLU A 149 -3.45 -22.67 -5.37
N VAL A 150 -2.96 -23.62 -4.57
CA VAL A 150 -2.91 -23.45 -3.12
C VAL A 150 -1.98 -22.29 -2.78
N ARG A 151 -2.51 -21.34 -2.01
CA ARG A 151 -1.77 -20.17 -1.57
C ARG A 151 -0.57 -20.59 -0.72
N THR A 152 0.62 -20.16 -1.14
CA THR A 152 1.83 -20.24 -0.31
C THR A 152 2.26 -18.84 0.12
N PRO A 153 2.97 -18.69 1.24
CA PRO A 153 3.53 -17.40 1.66
C PRO A 153 4.57 -16.81 0.70
N ALA A 154 5.08 -17.62 -0.23
CA ALA A 154 6.05 -17.22 -1.25
C ALA A 154 5.38 -16.83 -2.58
N LYS A 155 4.05 -16.72 -2.63
CA LYS A 155 3.31 -16.30 -3.82
C LYS A 155 2.40 -15.13 -3.51
N LEU A 156 2.36 -14.15 -4.40
CA LEU A 156 1.39 -13.07 -4.35
C LEU A 156 -0.03 -13.62 -4.62
N ASP A 157 -1.04 -13.06 -3.96
CA ASP A 157 -2.42 -13.53 -4.10
C ASP A 157 -2.93 -13.41 -5.54
N THR A 158 -3.76 -14.37 -5.98
CA THR A 158 -4.34 -14.39 -7.33
C THR A 158 -5.18 -13.17 -7.63
N ASP A 159 -5.77 -12.54 -6.62
CA ASP A 159 -6.70 -11.40 -6.68
C ASP A 159 -6.08 -10.10 -6.15
N VAL A 160 -4.75 -10.00 -6.10
CA VAL A 160 -4.03 -8.84 -5.56
C VAL A 160 -4.47 -7.50 -6.17
N ASN A 161 -4.81 -7.48 -7.46
CA ASN A 161 -5.28 -6.27 -8.14
C ASN A 161 -6.62 -5.76 -7.63
N ILE A 162 -7.36 -6.59 -6.91
CA ILE A 162 -8.63 -6.22 -6.27
C ILE A 162 -8.39 -5.96 -4.78
N THR A 163 -7.73 -6.90 -4.10
CA THR A 163 -7.59 -6.87 -2.65
C THR A 163 -6.63 -5.77 -2.16
N LEU A 164 -5.53 -5.52 -2.87
CA LEU A 164 -4.55 -4.52 -2.46
C LEU A 164 -5.08 -3.08 -2.58
N PRO A 165 -5.69 -2.64 -3.71
CA PRO A 165 -6.30 -1.32 -3.79
C PRO A 165 -7.42 -1.08 -2.77
N ARG A 166 -8.26 -2.10 -2.51
CA ARG A 166 -9.30 -2.01 -1.48
C ARG A 166 -8.70 -1.80 -0.10
N GLN A 167 -7.66 -2.58 0.22
CA GLN A 167 -6.97 -2.43 1.48
C GLN A 167 -6.32 -1.06 1.62
N TRP A 168 -5.74 -0.52 0.54
CA TRP A 168 -5.22 0.84 0.52
C TRP A 168 -6.31 1.90 0.78
N ALA A 169 -7.47 1.78 0.13
CA ALA A 169 -8.61 2.67 0.32
C ALA A 169 -9.08 2.70 1.79
N LEU A 170 -9.03 1.54 2.47
CA LEU A 170 -9.40 1.45 3.88
C LEU A 170 -8.48 2.24 4.82
N PHE A 171 -7.24 2.55 4.42
CA PHE A 171 -6.33 3.40 5.20
C PHE A 171 -6.46 4.89 4.90
N GLN A 172 -7.30 5.27 3.95
CA GLN A 172 -7.48 6.67 3.58
C GLN A 172 -8.42 7.40 4.56
N PRO A 173 -8.24 8.72 4.71
CA PRO A 173 -9.22 9.58 5.38
C PRO A 173 -10.62 9.43 4.76
N LEU A 174 -11.67 9.50 5.59
CA LEU A 174 -13.04 9.25 5.15
C LEU A 174 -13.51 10.27 4.11
N GLU A 175 -13.06 11.51 4.24
CA GLU A 175 -13.30 12.59 3.30
C GLU A 175 -12.74 12.31 1.90
N ARG A 176 -11.83 11.33 1.73
CA ARG A 176 -11.35 10.92 0.41
C ARG A 176 -12.25 9.91 -0.31
N LEU A 177 -13.17 9.30 0.42
CA LEU A 177 -13.89 8.12 0.01
C LEU A 177 -15.34 8.44 -0.37
N ASP A 178 -15.85 7.79 -1.41
CA ASP A 178 -17.28 7.79 -1.72
C ASP A 178 -18.06 6.77 -0.85
N ASP A 179 -19.37 6.69 -1.07
CA ASP A 179 -20.25 5.75 -0.36
C ASP A 179 -19.86 4.28 -0.60
N MET A 180 -19.20 4.00 -1.72
CA MET A 180 -18.68 2.67 -2.07
C MET A 180 -17.26 2.42 -1.53
N LYS A 181 -16.72 3.33 -0.71
CA LYS A 181 -15.36 3.27 -0.15
C LYS A 181 -14.26 3.30 -1.23
N ARG A 182 -14.53 3.93 -2.37
CA ARG A 182 -13.55 4.20 -3.41
C ARG A 182 -12.92 5.57 -3.18
N ILE A 183 -11.64 5.69 -3.48
CA ILE A 183 -10.90 6.94 -3.43
C ILE A 183 -11.38 7.81 -4.60
N VAL A 184 -12.04 8.93 -4.30
CA VAL A 184 -12.59 9.86 -5.30
C VAL A 184 -11.98 11.26 -5.19
N ILE A 185 -11.34 11.59 -4.07
CA ILE A 185 -10.66 12.86 -3.86
C ILE A 185 -9.16 12.62 -3.72
N ALA A 186 -8.37 13.45 -4.39
CA ALA A 186 -6.91 13.41 -4.34
C ALA A 186 -6.40 13.65 -2.92
N ALA A 187 -5.24 13.08 -2.60
CA ALA A 187 -4.62 13.27 -1.29
C ALA A 187 -4.27 14.76 -1.09
N HIS A 188 -4.55 15.31 0.10
CA HIS A 188 -4.24 16.69 0.43
C HIS A 188 -3.47 16.79 1.75
N ARG A 189 -2.59 17.79 1.85
CA ARG A 189 -1.73 18.00 3.02
C ARG A 189 -2.47 18.37 4.30
N ASP A 190 -3.69 18.87 4.18
CA ASP A 190 -4.51 19.30 5.32
C ASP A 190 -5.45 18.18 5.81
N MET A 191 -5.44 17.01 5.16
CA MET A 191 -6.22 15.86 5.60
C MET A 191 -5.60 15.23 6.85
N ASP A 192 -6.46 14.69 7.72
CA ASP A 192 -6.04 13.99 8.93
C ASP A 192 -5.82 12.50 8.64
N TRP A 193 -4.55 12.12 8.55
CA TRP A 193 -4.13 10.75 8.30
C TRP A 193 -4.17 9.85 9.55
N LYS A 194 -4.41 10.41 10.75
CA LYS A 194 -4.56 9.67 12.03
C LYS A 194 -3.50 8.60 12.31
N ASN A 195 -2.28 8.79 11.81
CA ASN A 195 -1.21 7.78 11.84
C ASN A 195 -1.63 6.41 11.29
N ALA A 196 -2.59 6.37 10.36
CA ALA A 196 -3.07 5.14 9.72
C ALA A 196 -1.97 4.44 8.89
N LEU A 197 -0.95 5.21 8.50
CA LEU A 197 0.25 4.77 7.82
C LEU A 197 1.45 5.21 8.63
N ALA A 198 2.32 4.27 8.98
CA ALA A 198 3.53 4.52 9.74
C ALA A 198 4.76 3.94 9.01
N PRO A 199 5.95 4.54 9.15
CA PRO A 199 7.18 3.91 8.69
C PRO A 199 7.46 2.63 9.49
N GLY A 200 8.47 1.86 9.06
CA GLY A 200 8.97 0.72 9.83
C GLY A 200 8.79 -0.64 9.15
N LEU A 201 9.44 -1.64 9.77
CA LEU A 201 9.57 -2.99 9.23
C LEU A 201 8.23 -3.66 8.94
N ASP A 202 7.28 -3.47 9.86
CA ASP A 202 5.92 -4.03 9.81
C ASP A 202 4.87 -2.96 9.43
N GLY A 203 5.32 -1.74 9.09
CA GLY A 203 4.47 -0.60 8.73
C GLY A 203 4.15 -0.56 7.24
N VAL A 204 4.22 0.64 6.66
CA VAL A 204 3.86 0.89 5.24
C VAL A 204 4.71 0.08 4.26
N ARG A 205 5.91 -0.36 4.64
CA ARG A 205 6.77 -1.26 3.86
C ARG A 205 5.98 -2.44 3.26
N LEU A 206 5.07 -3.04 4.03
CA LEU A 206 4.26 -4.17 3.58
C LEU A 206 3.43 -3.83 2.33
N PHE A 207 2.85 -2.64 2.29
CA PHE A 207 2.15 -2.14 1.11
C PHE A 207 3.07 -1.88 -0.06
N ILE A 208 4.20 -1.21 0.18
CA ILE A 208 5.13 -0.81 -0.89
C ILE A 208 5.71 -2.04 -1.58
N VAL A 209 6.20 -3.00 -0.79
CA VAL A 209 6.72 -4.26 -1.33
C VAL A 209 5.64 -5.01 -2.10
N THR A 210 4.43 -5.15 -1.55
CA THR A 210 3.33 -5.85 -2.23
C THR A 210 2.92 -5.15 -3.54
N THR A 211 2.89 -3.82 -3.56
CA THR A 211 2.58 -3.01 -4.75
C THR A 211 3.62 -3.18 -5.85
N LEU A 212 4.92 -3.21 -5.49
CA LEU A 212 5.99 -3.43 -6.45
C LEU A 212 6.00 -4.87 -6.98
N ILE A 213 5.77 -5.87 -6.12
CA ILE A 213 5.64 -7.27 -6.57
C ILE A 213 4.43 -7.42 -7.49
N TRP A 214 3.31 -6.73 -7.20
CA TRP A 214 2.16 -6.68 -8.11
C TRP A 214 2.54 -6.11 -9.48
N ALA A 215 3.27 -5.00 -9.52
CA ALA A 215 3.76 -4.39 -10.76
C ALA A 215 4.53 -5.39 -11.65
N TRP A 216 5.39 -6.19 -11.03
CA TRP A 216 6.18 -7.22 -11.72
C TRP A 216 5.30 -8.35 -12.29
N ASN A 217 4.15 -8.62 -11.66
CA ASN A 217 3.21 -9.68 -11.99
C ASN A 217 1.94 -9.18 -12.71
N VAL A 218 1.96 -7.97 -13.25
CA VAL A 218 0.80 -7.35 -13.91
C VAL A 218 0.38 -8.13 -15.16
N ARG A 219 -0.92 -8.30 -15.37
CA ARG A 219 -1.51 -9.03 -16.51
C ARG A 219 -2.40 -8.09 -17.32
N GLY A 220 -1.95 -7.76 -18.53
CA GLY A 220 -2.72 -6.93 -19.46
C GLY A 220 -2.71 -5.43 -19.14
N HIS A 221 -3.40 -4.67 -19.99
CA HIS A 221 -3.38 -3.20 -19.96
C HIS A 221 -4.24 -2.61 -18.84
N GLU A 222 -5.39 -3.23 -18.55
CA GLU A 222 -6.30 -2.76 -17.50
C GLU A 222 -5.62 -2.82 -16.12
N GLU A 223 -5.04 -3.95 -15.77
CA GLU A 223 -4.34 -4.12 -14.50
C GLU A 223 -3.13 -3.19 -14.37
N ARG A 224 -2.43 -2.90 -15.47
CA ARG A 224 -1.34 -1.90 -15.52
C ARG A 224 -1.85 -0.49 -15.21
N THR A 225 -3.02 -0.13 -15.75
CA THR A 225 -3.65 1.16 -15.48
C THR A 225 -4.06 1.26 -14.02
N GLN A 226 -4.68 0.20 -13.49
CA GLN A 226 -5.05 0.11 -12.07
C GLN A 226 -3.85 0.22 -11.12
N TRP A 227 -2.75 -0.48 -11.45
CA TRP A 227 -1.50 -0.37 -10.71
C TRP A 227 -0.95 1.05 -10.74
N SER A 228 -0.99 1.72 -11.89
CA SER A 228 -0.48 3.08 -12.04
C SER A 228 -1.28 4.08 -11.20
N TYR A 229 -2.60 3.91 -11.11
CA TYR A 229 -3.44 4.71 -10.21
C TYR A 229 -3.08 4.50 -8.74
N LEU A 230 -2.95 3.23 -8.31
CA LEU A 230 -2.55 2.93 -6.93
C LEU A 230 -1.16 3.51 -6.60
N ALA A 231 -0.17 3.27 -7.46
CA ALA A 231 1.20 3.74 -7.23
C ALA A 231 1.28 5.27 -7.19
N THR A 232 0.55 5.96 -8.08
CA THR A 232 0.48 7.42 -8.11
C THR A 232 -0.11 7.98 -6.81
N ASP A 233 -1.19 7.36 -6.31
CA ASP A 233 -1.81 7.77 -5.06
C ASP A 233 -0.89 7.53 -3.87
N ILE A 234 -0.27 6.35 -3.77
CA ILE A 234 0.67 6.03 -2.70
C ILE A 234 1.83 7.03 -2.68
N VAL A 235 2.41 7.38 -3.84
CA VAL A 235 3.48 8.38 -3.90
C VAL A 235 3.05 9.73 -3.33
N GLN A 236 1.85 10.20 -3.68
CA GLN A 236 1.33 11.47 -3.17
C GLN A 236 1.11 11.42 -1.66
N VAL A 237 0.47 10.36 -1.18
CA VAL A 237 0.23 10.17 0.26
C VAL A 237 1.54 10.15 1.02
N LEU A 238 2.53 9.38 0.58
CA LEU A 238 3.83 9.33 1.26
C LEU A 238 4.54 10.68 1.29
N ARG A 239 4.49 11.46 0.19
CA ARG A 239 5.05 12.81 0.15
C ARG A 239 4.35 13.75 1.13
N ILE A 240 3.02 13.70 1.18
CA ILE A 240 2.23 14.48 2.15
C ILE A 240 2.60 14.11 3.59
N LEU A 241 2.72 12.81 3.90
CA LEU A 241 3.11 12.37 5.24
C LEU A 241 4.51 12.86 5.60
N VAL A 242 5.47 12.83 4.67
CA VAL A 242 6.81 13.40 4.86
C VAL A 242 6.74 14.90 5.16
N GLU A 243 5.90 15.66 4.47
CA GLU A 243 5.70 17.09 4.71
C GLU A 243 5.06 17.37 6.07
N GLN A 244 4.01 16.65 6.43
CA GLN A 244 3.33 16.78 7.73
C GLN A 244 4.29 16.50 8.89
N GLU A 245 5.13 15.48 8.79
CA GLU A 245 6.12 15.14 9.81
C GLU A 245 7.21 16.20 9.96
N LYS A 246 7.66 16.80 8.85
CA LYS A 246 8.58 17.95 8.91
C LYS A 246 7.95 19.14 9.63
N LEU A 247 6.68 19.43 9.36
CA LEU A 247 5.96 20.54 10.00
C LEU A 247 5.73 20.31 11.50
N ARG A 248 5.50 19.05 11.92
CA ARG A 248 5.43 18.68 13.35
C ARG A 248 6.75 18.95 14.07
N GLY A 249 7.88 18.52 13.49
CA GLY A 249 9.21 18.73 14.08
C GLY A 249 9.62 20.20 14.26
N VAL A 250 9.05 21.13 13.47
CA VAL A 250 9.31 22.58 13.60
C VAL A 250 8.51 23.22 14.73
N ARG A 251 7.33 22.67 15.08
CA ARG A 251 6.43 23.25 16.09
C ARG A 251 6.82 22.92 17.53
N ASP A 252 7.61 21.87 17.73
CA ASP A 252 8.09 21.43 19.05
C ASP A 252 9.62 21.63 19.26
N PRO A 253 10.20 22.83 19.01
CA PRO A 253 11.63 23.05 19.23
C PRO A 253 12.00 23.02 20.73
N THR A 254 11.02 23.22 21.62
CA THR A 254 11.20 23.28 23.07
C THR A 254 11.52 21.91 23.69
N ALA A 255 11.24 20.80 23.00
CA ALA A 255 11.60 19.45 23.47
C ALA A 255 13.04 19.07 23.12
N ALA A 256 13.70 19.77 22.19
CA ALA A 256 15.04 19.43 21.72
C ALA A 256 16.18 19.85 22.67
N THR A 257 15.89 20.60 23.75
CA THR A 257 16.91 21.10 24.70
C THR A 257 17.08 20.21 25.95
N GLN A 258 16.32 19.11 26.11
CA GLN A 258 16.44 18.20 27.27
C GLN A 258 17.06 16.83 26.96
N GLN A 259 17.80 16.70 25.85
CA GLN A 259 18.39 15.42 25.44
C GLN A 259 19.92 15.32 25.63
N GLU A 260 20.48 16.06 26.59
CA GLU A 260 21.86 15.84 27.08
C GLU A 260 21.94 15.09 28.43
N GLY A 261 20.81 14.59 28.95
CA GLY A 261 20.79 13.91 30.26
C GLY A 261 19.84 12.72 30.39
N TYR A 262 19.45 12.05 29.30
CA TYR A 262 18.49 10.94 29.37
C TYR A 262 19.19 9.59 29.55
N THR A 263 19.17 9.11 30.80
CA THR A 263 19.37 7.71 31.16
C THR A 263 18.45 6.81 30.34
N VAL A 264 19.01 5.73 29.81
CA VAL A 264 18.32 4.71 29.02
C VAL A 264 17.21 4.08 29.88
N VAL A 265 15.98 4.59 29.77
CA VAL A 265 14.80 3.89 30.30
C VAL A 265 14.40 2.82 29.29
N ASP A 266 14.90 1.61 29.55
CA ASP A 266 14.53 0.34 28.91
C ASP A 266 13.03 0.06 29.13
N GLY A 267 12.16 0.70 28.33
CA GLY A 267 10.70 0.56 28.48
C GLY A 267 9.97 0.11 27.23
N HIS A 268 10.54 0.28 26.04
CA HIS A 268 10.01 -0.35 24.84
C HIS A 268 10.67 -1.69 24.70
N LYS A 269 9.88 -2.75 24.91
CA LYS A 269 10.21 -4.11 24.47
C LYS A 269 10.38 -4.04 22.95
N ARG A 270 11.56 -3.60 22.49
CA ARG A 270 12.11 -3.93 21.18
C ARG A 270 11.82 -5.40 21.05
N SER A 271 10.99 -5.75 20.07
CA SER A 271 10.73 -7.12 19.68
C SER A 271 12.09 -7.80 19.65
N ALA A 272 12.40 -8.56 20.71
CA ALA A 272 13.64 -9.29 20.86
C ALA A 272 13.55 -10.53 19.96
N ARG A 273 13.18 -10.32 18.69
CA ARG A 273 13.39 -11.28 17.63
C ARG A 273 14.90 -11.37 17.50
N LYS A 274 15.47 -12.28 18.28
CA LYS A 274 16.86 -12.71 18.22
C LYS A 274 17.03 -13.32 16.83
N TRP A 275 17.34 -12.49 15.85
CA TRP A 275 17.56 -12.95 14.49
C TRP A 275 18.80 -13.84 14.55
N LYS A 276 18.60 -15.15 14.41
CA LYS A 276 19.71 -16.09 14.36
C LYS A 276 20.53 -15.73 13.12
N LYS A 277 21.66 -15.04 13.31
CA LYS A 277 22.69 -14.84 12.27
C LYS A 277 22.84 -16.18 11.54
N SER A 278 22.59 -16.19 10.22
CA SER A 278 22.71 -17.42 9.43
C SER A 278 24.13 -17.98 9.61
N ALA A 279 24.26 -19.30 9.71
CA ALA A 279 25.54 -19.99 9.96
C ALA A 279 26.65 -19.58 8.96
N LYS A 280 26.27 -19.09 7.78
CA LYS A 280 27.18 -18.64 6.72
C LYS A 280 28.01 -17.42 7.11
N LEU A 281 27.49 -16.53 7.96
CA LEU A 281 28.22 -15.35 8.47
C LEU A 281 29.19 -15.71 9.62
N ARG A 282 28.94 -16.81 10.35
CA ARG A 282 29.84 -17.25 11.43
C ARG A 282 31.11 -17.88 10.89
N ALA A 283 31.03 -18.57 9.74
CA ALA A 283 32.19 -19.20 9.11
C ALA A 283 33.24 -18.19 8.61
N SER A 284 32.80 -17.01 8.16
CA SER A 284 33.73 -15.94 7.73
C SER A 284 34.39 -15.18 8.88
N GLU A 285 33.79 -15.18 10.08
CA GLU A 285 34.37 -14.55 11.27
C GLU A 285 35.34 -15.49 12.02
N SER A 286 35.28 -16.80 11.80
CA SER A 286 36.16 -17.81 12.43
C SER A 286 37.39 -18.17 11.59
N SER A 287 37.64 -17.45 10.50
CA SER A 287 38.82 -17.61 9.62
C SER A 287 39.78 -16.42 9.67
N ARG A 288 39.75 -15.62 10.74
CA ARG A 288 40.74 -14.58 11.06
C ARG A 288 41.36 -14.90 12.41
#